data_AF-A0A7L6BBK3-F1
#
_entry.id   AF-A0A7L6BBK3-F1
#
_cell.length_a   1.000
_cell.length_b   1.000
_cell.length_c   1.000
_cell.angle_alpha   90.00
_cell.angle_beta   90.00
_cell.angle_gamma   90.00
#
_symmetry.space_group_name_H-M   'P 1'
#
loop_
_entity.id
_entity.type
_entity.pdbx_description
1 polymer ?
#
loop_
_entity_poly.entity_id
_entity_poly.type
_entity_poly.pdbx_seq_one_letter_code
_entity_poly.pdbx_strand_id
1 'polypeptide(L)'
;MSNLSNIAHPPWCLRGSDCADGNGLHLSRLAGTALRGDEVIQAGVGLWRMDVGPTAPSGMLLEFSAGEDVERWPLDLPRSRVLVRASQRLLRRLDPTASRAA
;
A
#
# COMPACT_ATOMS: atom_id res chain seq x y z
N MET A 1 35.20 -1.66 -5.46
CA MET A 1 34.22 -1.96 -6.53
C MET A 1 32.91 -2.30 -5.85
N SER A 2 32.01 -1.33 -5.71
CA SER A 2 30.71 -1.56 -5.06
C SER A 2 29.74 -2.12 -6.08
N ASN A 3 29.57 -3.44 -6.11
CA ASN A 3 28.45 -4.09 -6.77
C ASN A 3 27.17 -3.78 -5.95
N LEU A 4 26.67 -2.55 -6.05
CA LEU A 4 25.33 -2.24 -5.59
C LEU A 4 24.39 -2.84 -6.63
N SER A 5 23.81 -3.98 -6.25
CA SER A 5 22.71 -4.63 -6.93
C SER A 5 21.76 -3.56 -7.46
N ASN A 6 21.57 -3.51 -8.78
CA ASN A 6 20.52 -2.72 -9.39
C ASN A 6 19.19 -3.37 -8.94
N ILE A 7 18.70 -3.00 -7.76
CA ILE A 7 17.47 -3.55 -7.20
C ILE A 7 16.37 -3.15 -8.18
N ALA A 8 15.90 -4.12 -8.95
CA ALA A 8 14.88 -3.88 -9.95
C ALA A 8 13.69 -3.17 -9.31
N HIS A 9 13.27 -2.08 -9.94
CA HIS A 9 12.12 -1.30 -9.53
C HIS A 9 10.88 -2.22 -9.41
N PRO A 10 10.12 -2.20 -8.31
CA PRO A 10 9.01 -3.13 -8.14
C PRO A 10 7.97 -2.95 -9.26
N PRO A 11 7.40 -4.03 -9.81
CA PRO A 11 6.41 -3.95 -10.88
C PRO A 11 5.08 -3.33 -10.44
N TRP A 12 4.80 -3.32 -9.13
CA TRP A 12 3.62 -2.72 -8.51
C TRP A 12 3.81 -1.26 -8.10
N CYS A 13 5.03 -0.73 -8.19
CA CYS A 13 5.33 0.65 -7.81
C CYS A 13 4.73 1.63 -8.83
N LEU A 14 4.30 2.78 -8.34
CA LEU A 14 3.93 3.94 -9.15
C LEU A 14 5.10 4.32 -10.09
N ARG A 15 4.78 5.01 -11.18
CA ARG A 15 5.74 5.40 -12.22
C ARG A 15 5.70 6.91 -12.42
N GLY A 16 6.80 7.48 -12.89
CA GLY A 16 6.91 8.92 -13.15
C GLY A 16 6.98 9.72 -11.85
N SER A 17 6.44 10.94 -11.84
CA SER A 17 6.45 11.84 -10.68
C SER A 17 5.78 11.27 -9.41
N ASP A 18 4.93 10.26 -9.59
CA ASP A 18 4.21 9.59 -8.49
C ASP A 18 5.04 8.45 -7.87
N CYS A 19 6.11 8.03 -8.54
CA CYS A 19 7.17 7.28 -7.90
C CYS A 19 7.97 8.26 -7.05
N ALA A 20 8.34 7.88 -5.82
CA ALA A 20 9.26 8.71 -5.03
C ALA A 20 10.68 8.56 -5.60
N ASP A 21 10.90 9.15 -6.77
CA ASP A 21 12.17 9.15 -7.45
C ASP A 21 13.16 10.00 -6.65
N GLY A 22 14.22 9.37 -6.16
CA GLY A 22 15.39 10.04 -5.55
C GLY A 22 15.68 9.67 -4.09
N ASN A 23 14.72 9.12 -3.34
CA ASN A 23 14.95 8.71 -1.93
C ASN A 23 14.89 7.19 -1.70
N GLY A 24 14.73 6.41 -2.78
CA GLY A 24 14.63 4.95 -2.72
C GLY A 24 13.29 4.44 -2.15
N LEU A 25 12.28 5.30 -1.97
CA LEU A 25 10.95 4.89 -1.54
C LEU A 25 10.12 4.48 -2.77
N HIS A 26 9.48 3.31 -2.67
CA HIS A 26 8.55 2.80 -3.65
C HIS A 26 7.18 2.67 -3.03
N LEU A 27 6.15 3.17 -3.72
CA LEU A 27 4.76 3.11 -3.27
C LEU A 27 3.89 2.51 -4.37
N SER A 28 2.92 1.69 -4.01
CA SER A 28 1.84 1.32 -4.94
C SER A 28 0.73 2.36 -4.91
N ARG A 29 -0.16 2.31 -5.91
CA ARG A 29 -1.46 2.98 -5.81
C ARG A 29 -2.22 2.47 -4.58
N LEU A 30 -2.86 3.37 -3.85
CA LEU A 30 -3.75 3.02 -2.73
C LEU A 30 -5.04 2.38 -3.25
N ALA A 31 -5.43 1.26 -2.65
CA ALA A 31 -6.75 0.67 -2.81
C ALA A 31 -7.65 1.20 -1.68
N GLY A 32 -8.48 2.18 -2.00
CA GLY A 32 -9.36 2.85 -1.04
C GLY A 32 -10.63 2.06 -0.68
N THR A 33 -11.26 2.46 0.42
CA THR A 33 -12.59 2.01 0.86
C THR A 33 -13.65 3.10 0.78
N ALA A 34 -13.42 4.20 0.06
CA ALA A 34 -14.42 5.27 -0.08
C ALA A 34 -15.67 4.71 -0.74
N LEU A 35 -16.67 4.35 0.06
CA LEU A 35 -17.85 3.64 -0.43
C LEU A 35 -18.94 4.61 -0.88
N ARG A 36 -19.00 5.83 -0.31
CA ARG A 36 -20.15 6.74 -0.53
C ARG A 36 -19.91 8.26 -0.53
N GLY A 37 -18.68 8.75 -0.34
CA GLY A 37 -18.38 10.19 -0.49
C GLY A 37 -18.95 11.11 0.60
N ASP A 38 -19.73 10.58 1.54
CA ASP A 38 -20.26 11.23 2.75
C ASP A 38 -19.50 10.78 4.03
N GLU A 39 -18.36 10.11 3.84
CA GLU A 39 -17.65 9.41 4.90
C GLU A 39 -16.61 10.31 5.57
N VAL A 40 -16.66 10.35 6.91
CA VAL A 40 -15.73 11.12 7.74
C VAL A 40 -14.34 10.50 7.80
N ILE A 41 -14.22 9.18 7.79
CA ILE A 41 -12.91 8.50 7.74
C ILE A 41 -12.83 7.69 6.46
N GLN A 42 -11.89 8.07 5.60
CA GLN A 42 -11.48 7.32 4.43
C GLN A 42 -10.25 6.51 4.79
N ALA A 43 -10.18 5.27 4.31
CA ALA A 43 -9.01 4.44 4.49
C ALA A 43 -8.56 3.82 3.17
N GLY A 44 -7.25 3.71 3.02
CA GLY A 44 -6.61 3.10 1.87
C GLY A 44 -5.52 2.14 2.32
N VAL A 45 -5.29 1.10 1.53
CA VAL A 45 -4.14 0.22 1.70
C VAL A 45 -3.27 0.20 0.44
N GLY A 46 -1.97 0.27 0.61
CA GLY A 46 -0.97 0.17 -0.45
C GLY A 46 0.21 -0.69 -0.04
N LEU A 47 1.17 -0.84 -0.94
CA LEU A 47 2.45 -1.48 -0.71
C LEU A 47 3.53 -0.41 -0.64
N TRP A 48 4.52 -0.62 0.22
CA TRP A 48 5.72 0.21 0.26
C TRP A 48 6.98 -0.64 0.33
N ARG A 49 8.09 -0.10 -0.18
CA ARG A 49 9.46 -0.63 -0.05
C ARG A 49 10.42 0.54 0.03
N MET A 50 11.48 0.42 0.83
CA MET A 50 12.62 1.35 0.75
C MET A 50 13.88 0.61 0.33
N ASP A 51 14.61 1.15 -0.63
CA ASP A 51 15.86 0.61 -1.14
C ASP A 51 17.02 1.09 -0.27
N VAL A 52 17.01 0.65 1.00
CA VAL A 52 18.04 0.97 2.01
C VAL A 52 18.74 -0.29 2.51
N GLY A 53 20.07 -0.24 2.53
CA GLY A 53 20.90 -1.33 3.06
C GLY A 53 20.80 -2.65 2.28
N PRO A 54 21.32 -3.75 2.83
CA PRO A 54 21.36 -5.05 2.15
C PRO A 54 19.99 -5.76 2.08
N THR A 55 19.05 -5.37 2.96
CA THR A 55 17.70 -5.93 3.01
C THR A 55 16.71 -4.79 2.94
N ALA A 56 16.10 -4.59 1.77
CA ALA A 56 15.12 -3.54 1.55
C ALA A 56 13.88 -3.77 2.45
N PRO A 57 13.62 -2.92 3.48
CA PRO A 57 12.40 -3.03 4.25
C PRO A 57 11.19 -2.78 3.34
N SER A 58 10.11 -3.52 3.59
CA SER A 58 8.88 -3.43 2.81
C SER A 58 7.68 -3.80 3.67
N GLY A 59 6.50 -3.43 3.22
CA GLY A 59 5.27 -3.73 3.95
C GLY A 59 4.01 -3.20 3.28
N MET A 60 2.93 -3.22 4.05
CA MET A 60 1.68 -2.55 3.69
C MET A 60 1.65 -1.16 4.30
N LEU A 61 1.18 -0.19 3.54
CA LEU A 61 0.85 1.16 3.98
C LEU A 61 -0.64 1.21 4.25
N LEU A 62 -1.03 1.63 5.45
CA LEU A 62 -2.41 1.96 5.79
C LEU A 62 -2.51 3.47 5.91
N GLU A 63 -3.30 4.08 5.04
CA GLU A 63 -3.58 5.52 5.07
C GLU A 63 -4.98 5.74 5.60
N PHE A 64 -5.10 6.68 6.53
CA PHE A 64 -6.38 7.13 7.08
C PHE A 64 -6.47 8.63 6.88
N SER A 65 -7.56 9.08 6.26
CA SER A 65 -7.86 10.50 6.06
C SER A 65 -9.16 10.79 6.79
N ALA A 66 -9.12 11.79 7.68
CA ALA A 66 -10.31 12.29 8.33
C ALA A 66 -10.80 13.56 7.63
N GLY A 67 -12.11 13.64 7.36
CA GLY A 67 -12.79 14.88 7.00
C GLY A 67 -13.03 15.76 8.23
N GLU A 68 -13.65 16.92 8.02
CA GLU A 68 -13.85 17.94 9.06
C GLU A 68 -14.75 17.47 10.22
N ASP A 69 -15.64 16.51 9.98
CA ASP A 69 -16.61 16.00 10.97
C ASP A 69 -16.08 14.80 11.77
N VAL A 70 -14.86 14.89 12.30
CA VAL A 70 -14.08 13.81 12.98
C VAL A 70 -14.84 13.03 14.06
N GLU A 71 -15.93 13.58 14.57
CA GLU A 71 -16.80 13.02 15.62
C GLU A 71 -17.72 11.87 15.14
N ARG A 72 -17.89 11.66 13.81
CA ARG A 72 -18.65 10.49 13.32
C ARG A 72 -17.77 9.26 13.20
N TRP A 73 -17.98 8.34 14.16
CA TRP A 73 -17.64 6.92 14.26
C TRP A 73 -16.37 6.39 13.54
N PRO A 74 -15.61 5.52 14.24
CA PRO A 74 -14.46 4.83 13.67
C PRO A 74 -14.85 3.96 12.46
N LEU A 75 -13.88 3.60 11.64
CA LEU A 75 -13.99 2.59 10.58
C LEU A 75 -14.91 1.44 10.98
N ASP A 76 -16.07 1.37 10.34
CA ASP A 76 -17.07 0.36 10.65
C ASP A 76 -16.63 -1.04 10.18
N LEU A 77 -17.37 -2.06 10.60
CA LEU A 77 -17.10 -3.45 10.24
C LEU A 77 -17.14 -3.69 8.71
N PRO A 78 -18.12 -3.16 7.95
CA PRO A 78 -18.11 -3.23 6.49
C PRO A 78 -16.81 -2.70 5.86
N ARG A 79 -16.36 -1.50 6.22
CA ARG A 79 -15.12 -0.92 5.67
C ARG A 79 -13.89 -1.70 6.08
N SER A 80 -13.83 -2.15 7.33
CA SER A 80 -12.76 -3.02 7.82
C SER A 80 -12.64 -4.30 6.98
N ARG A 81 -13.77 -4.91 6.59
CA ARG A 81 -13.79 -6.07 5.69
C ARG A 81 -13.31 -5.73 4.27
N VAL A 82 -13.64 -4.54 3.76
CA VAL A 82 -13.13 -4.08 2.45
C VAL A 82 -11.62 -3.89 2.50
N LEU A 83 -11.09 -3.27 3.56
CA LEU A 83 -9.64 -3.14 3.78
C LEU A 83 -8.96 -4.51 3.81
N VAL A 84 -9.46 -5.46 4.59
CA VAL A 84 -8.90 -6.83 4.65
C VAL A 84 -8.86 -7.48 3.26
N ARG A 85 -9.95 -7.37 2.48
CA ARG A 85 -9.98 -7.91 1.11
C ARG A 85 -9.01 -7.19 0.17
N ALA A 86 -8.82 -5.89 0.34
CA ALA A 86 -7.83 -5.11 -0.41
C ALA A 86 -6.39 -5.54 -0.04
N SER A 87 -6.08 -5.68 1.26
CA SER A 87 -4.80 -6.18 1.75
C SER A 87 -4.48 -7.57 1.20
N GLN A 88 -5.41 -8.51 1.28
CA GLN A 88 -5.23 -9.86 0.72
C GLN A 88 -4.96 -9.83 -0.79
N ARG A 89 -5.62 -8.94 -1.54
CA ARG A 89 -5.37 -8.79 -2.98
C ARG A 89 -3.98 -8.23 -3.26
N LEU A 90 -3.50 -7.29 -2.45
CA LEU A 90 -2.15 -6.72 -2.59
C LEU A 90 -1.07 -7.74 -2.24
N LEU A 91 -1.25 -8.48 -1.13
CA LEU A 91 -0.32 -9.53 -0.73
C LEU A 91 -0.19 -10.63 -1.79
N ARG A 92 -1.30 -11.04 -2.42
CA ARG A 92 -1.26 -12.00 -3.55
C ARG A 92 -0.49 -11.49 -4.78
N ARG A 93 -0.36 -10.17 -4.95
CA ARG A 93 0.43 -9.59 -6.05
C ARG A 93 1.92 -9.55 -5.75
N LEU A 94 2.31 -9.64 -4.48
CA LEU A 94 3.71 -9.72 -4.07
C LEU A 94 4.30 -11.12 -4.28
N ASP A 95 3.48 -12.16 -4.19
CA ASP A 95 3.92 -13.55 -4.36
C ASP A 95 2.97 -14.32 -5.30
N PRO A 96 3.29 -14.41 -6.60
CA PRO A 96 2.54 -15.22 -7.57
C PRO A 96 2.53 -16.72 -7.22
N THR A 97 3.49 -17.19 -6.43
CA THR A 97 3.68 -18.60 -6.03
C THR A 97 2.92 -18.98 -4.76
N ALA A 98 2.66 -18.04 -3.85
CA ALA A 98 1.87 -18.28 -2.63
C ALA A 98 0.41 -18.69 -2.89
N SER A 99 -0.14 -18.38 -4.08
CA SER A 99 -1.53 -18.74 -4.42
C SER A 99 -1.73 -20.23 -4.80
N ARG A 100 -0.67 -21.06 -4.84
CA ARG A 100 -0.75 -22.50 -5.17
C ARG A 100 -0.69 -23.43 -3.97
N ALA A 101 -0.54 -22.92 -2.76
CA ALA A 101 -0.36 -23.72 -1.54
C ALA A 101 -1.59 -23.76 -0.62
N ALA A 102 -2.79 -23.46 -1.14
CA ALA A 102 -4.05 -23.54 -0.41
C ALA A 102 -5.06 -24.40 -1.17
#